data_AF-A0A7U9SXK8-F1
#
_entry.id   AF-A0A7U9SXK8-F1
#
_cell.length_a   1.000
_cell.length_b   1.000
_cell.length_c   1.000
_cell.angle_alpha   90.00
_cell.angle_beta   90.00
_cell.angle_gamma   90.00
#
_symmetry.space_group_name_H-M   'P 1'
#
loop_
_entity.id
_entity.type
_entity.pdbx_description
1 polymer ?
#
loop_
_entity_poly.entity_id
_entity_poly.type
_entity_poly.pdbx_seq_one_letter_code
_entity_poly.pdbx_strand_id
1 'polypeptide(L)' 'MRLFEQRNTTEEDVYKRLSYDPEANTLMDEIATARREIEDAYNNFQNAQDPDLIDSYIYRGNAAWLRYRFLLRQAKII' A
#
# COMPACT_ATOMS: atom_id res chain seq x y z
N MET A 1 -17.79 31.31 -5.57
CA MET A 1 -17.62 29.84 -5.61
C MET A 1 -16.13 29.53 -5.57
N ARG A 2 -15.60 29.05 -4.43
CA ARG A 2 -14.23 28.51 -4.34
C ARG A 2 -14.36 27.00 -4.13
N LEU A 3 -14.37 26.25 -5.23
CA LEU A 3 -14.56 24.80 -5.24
C LEU A 3 -13.24 24.00 -5.24
N PHE A 4 -12.10 24.69 -5.13
CA PHE A 4 -10.78 24.05 -5.18
C PHE A 4 -9.84 24.65 -4.14
N GLU A 5 -10.24 24.57 -2.86
CA GLU A 5 -9.24 24.43 -1.79
C GLU A 5 -9.17 22.93 -1.50
N GLN A 6 -8.49 22.20 -2.38
CA GLN A 6 -8.09 20.83 -2.09
C GLN A 6 -7.10 20.90 -0.93
N ARG A 7 -7.64 20.73 0.26
CA ARG A 7 -6.89 20.38 1.46
C ARG A 7 -6.05 19.14 1.13
N ASN A 8 -4.75 19.21 1.38
CA ASN A 8 -3.80 18.09 1.37
C ASN A 8 -4.13 17.01 2.43
N THR A 9 -5.40 16.74 2.74
CA THR A 9 -5.85 16.02 3.94
C THR A 9 -6.52 14.68 3.61
N THR A 10 -5.91 13.86 2.75
CA THR A 10 -6.49 12.54 2.43
C THR A 10 -5.49 11.39 2.43
N GLU A 11 -4.19 11.64 2.40
CA GLU A 11 -3.19 10.57 2.44
C GLU A 11 -2.59 10.41 3.84
N GLU A 12 -2.01 11.48 4.41
CA GLU A 12 -1.31 11.43 5.70
C GLU A 12 -2.22 11.00 6.88
N ASP A 13 -3.48 11.43 6.89
CA ASP A 13 -4.44 11.07 7.94
C ASP A 13 -4.87 9.59 7.89
N VAL A 14 -4.89 8.98 6.70
CA VAL A 14 -5.17 7.54 6.54
C VAL A 14 -4.01 6.73 7.10
N TYR A 15 -2.77 7.15 6.82
CA TYR A 15 -1.56 6.52 7.33
C TYR A 15 -1.44 6.61 8.85
N LYS A 16 -1.91 7.72 9.45
CA LYS A 16 -1.89 7.88 10.91
C LYS A 16 -2.80 6.89 11.65
N ARG A 17 -3.88 6.40 11.00
CA ARG A 17 -4.76 5.35 11.55
C ARG A 17 -4.18 3.93 11.45
N LEU A 18 -3.21 3.72 10.56
CA LEU A 18 -2.56 2.45 10.34
C LEU A 18 -1.29 2.27 11.20
N SER A 19 -0.95 3.23 12.08
CA SER A 19 0.27 3.14 12.90
C SER A 19 0.18 1.99 13.88
N TYR A 20 0.91 0.93 13.56
CA TYR A 20 1.13 -0.26 14.37
C TYR A 20 2.49 -0.18 15.09
N ASP A 21 2.54 -0.67 16.32
CA ASP A 21 3.68 -0.74 17.26
C ASP A 21 3.42 -1.98 18.16
N PRO A 22 4.39 -2.74 18.76
CA PRO A 22 5.82 -2.46 18.94
C PRO A 22 6.74 -3.72 18.98
N GLU A 23 6.69 -4.65 18.03
CA GLU A 23 7.72 -5.70 17.94
C GLU A 23 8.45 -5.51 16.61
N ALA A 24 9.67 -4.95 16.64
CA ALA A 24 10.42 -4.64 15.42
C ALA A 24 10.61 -5.84 14.46
N ASN A 25 10.53 -7.06 14.98
CA ASN A 25 10.49 -8.29 14.18
C ASN A 25 9.20 -8.38 13.34
N THR A 26 8.04 -8.01 13.87
CA THR A 26 6.78 -8.02 13.12
C THR A 26 6.74 -6.92 12.05
N LEU A 27 7.37 -5.76 12.29
CA LEU A 27 7.40 -4.69 11.30
C LEU A 27 8.15 -5.09 10.03
N MET A 28 9.32 -5.72 10.17
CA MET A 28 10.09 -6.19 9.02
C MET A 28 9.40 -7.35 8.30
N ASP A 29 8.72 -8.24 9.04
CA ASP A 29 7.90 -9.32 8.47
C ASP A 29 6.71 -8.77 7.67
N GLU A 30 6.08 -7.70 8.16
CA GLU A 30 5.01 -7.01 7.44
C GLU A 30 5.53 -6.30 6.18
N ILE A 31 6.72 -5.69 6.22
CA ILE A 31 7.36 -5.12 5.04
C ILE A 31 7.62 -6.21 3.98
N ALA A 32 8.16 -7.37 4.41
CA ALA A 32 8.41 -8.51 3.54
C ALA A 32 7.10 -9.08 2.96
N THR A 33 6.03 -9.09 3.75
CA THR A 33 4.71 -9.54 3.32
C THR A 33 4.08 -8.59 2.32
N ALA A 34 4.09 -7.29 2.59
CA ALA A 34 3.58 -6.27 1.65
C ALA A 34 4.38 -6.31 0.33
N ARG A 35 5.69 -6.53 0.38
CA ARG A 35 6.51 -6.73 -0.82
C ARG A 35 6.09 -7.96 -1.62
N ARG A 36 5.88 -9.11 -0.97
CA ARG A 36 5.38 -10.33 -1.64
C ARG A 36 4.01 -10.10 -2.27
N GLU A 37 3.09 -9.42 -1.58
CA GLU A 37 1.77 -9.09 -2.12
C GLU A 37 1.84 -8.22 -3.38
N ILE A 38 2.79 -7.27 -3.44
CA ILE A 38 3.05 -6.47 -4.66
C ILE A 38 3.54 -7.37 -5.80
N GLU A 39 4.53 -8.22 -5.53
CA GLU A 39 5.10 -9.15 -6.51
C GLU A 39 4.03 -10.13 -7.02
N ASP A 40 3.22 -10.69 -6.13
CA ASP A 40 2.12 -11.60 -6.48
C ASP A 40 1.04 -10.90 -7.31
N ALA A 41 0.62 -9.69 -6.92
CA ALA A 41 -0.34 -8.92 -7.71
C ALA A 41 0.19 -8.63 -9.11
N TYR A 42 1.48 -8.26 -9.23
CA TYR A 42 2.13 -8.02 -10.51
C TYR A 42 2.22 -9.29 -11.37
N ASN A 43 2.65 -10.41 -10.79
CA ASN A 43 2.74 -11.70 -11.49
C ASN A 43 1.37 -12.16 -11.98
N ASN A 44 0.33 -12.02 -11.16
CA ASN A 44 -1.02 -12.39 -11.55
C ASN A 44 -1.58 -11.45 -12.63
N PHE A 45 -1.32 -10.14 -12.53
CA PHE A 45 -1.70 -9.16 -13.55
C PHE A 45 -1.08 -9.49 -14.92
N GLN A 46 0.20 -9.86 -14.97
CA GLN A 46 0.88 -10.23 -16.22
C GLN A 46 0.26 -11.45 -16.93
N ASN A 47 -0.36 -12.36 -16.17
CA ASN A 47 -0.96 -13.58 -16.70
C ASN A 47 -2.49 -13.51 -16.83
N ALA A 48 -3.12 -12.43 -16.37
CA ALA A 48 -4.56 -12.26 -16.42
C ALA A 48 -5.03 -11.83 -17.81
N GLN A 49 -6.13 -12.41 -18.28
CA GLN A 49 -6.82 -12.01 -19.52
C GLN A 49 -8.23 -11.49 -19.25
N ASP A 50 -8.77 -11.79 -18.08
CA ASP A 50 -10.07 -11.32 -17.63
C ASP A 50 -9.96 -9.85 -17.18
N PRO A 51 -10.75 -8.92 -17.75
CA PRO A 51 -10.70 -7.50 -17.40
C PRO A 51 -10.98 -7.21 -15.91
N ASP A 52 -11.90 -7.93 -15.27
CA ASP A 52 -12.23 -7.71 -13.86
C ASP A 52 -11.09 -8.19 -12.95
N LEU A 53 -10.42 -9.29 -13.32
CA LEU A 53 -9.22 -9.75 -12.63
C LEU A 53 -8.05 -8.78 -12.82
N ILE A 54 -7.88 -8.24 -14.03
CA ILE A 54 -6.87 -7.21 -14.32
C ILE A 54 -7.04 -6.01 -13.38
N ASP A 55 -8.24 -5.44 -13.31
CA ASP A 55 -8.55 -4.31 -12.43
C ASP A 55 -8.30 -4.68 -10.96
N SER A 56 -8.76 -5.87 -10.57
CA SER A 56 -8.55 -6.38 -9.20
C SER A 56 -7.07 -6.47 -8.82
N TYR A 57 -6.19 -6.92 -9.72
CA TYR A 57 -4.76 -6.99 -9.45
C TYR A 57 -4.10 -5.62 -9.42
N ILE A 58 -4.54 -4.67 -10.25
CA ILE A 58 -4.08 -3.27 -10.18
C ILE A 58 -4.40 -2.67 -8.81
N TYR A 59 -5.65 -2.79 -8.36
CA TYR A 59 -6.07 -2.24 -7.07
C TYR A 59 -5.36 -2.93 -5.89
N ARG A 60 -5.21 -4.26 -5.93
CA ARG A 60 -4.48 -5.02 -4.90
C ARG A 60 -3.01 -4.64 -4.84
N GLY A 61 -2.33 -4.55 -5.98
CA GLY A 61 -0.93 -4.14 -6.06
C GLY A 61 -0.72 -2.73 -5.53
N ASN A 62 -1.61 -1.78 -5.88
CA ASN A 62 -1.53 -0.41 -5.36
C ASN A 62 -1.78 -0.35 -3.85
N ALA A 63 -2.77 -1.09 -3.33
CA ALA A 63 -3.03 -1.16 -1.89
C ALA A 63 -1.83 -1.71 -1.11
N ALA A 64 -1.22 -2.81 -1.61
CA ALA A 64 -0.01 -3.38 -1.03
C ALA A 64 1.17 -2.41 -1.10
N TRP A 65 1.32 -1.64 -2.18
CA TRP A 65 2.35 -0.61 -2.32
C TRP A 65 2.18 0.55 -1.32
N LEU A 66 0.96 1.05 -1.13
CA LEU A 66 0.69 2.09 -0.14
C LEU A 66 1.01 1.60 1.28
N ARG A 67 0.64 0.35 1.61
CA ARG A 67 1.01 -0.29 2.87
C ARG A 67 2.53 -0.44 3.01
N TYR A 68 3.22 -0.93 1.99
CA TYR A 68 4.68 -1.06 2.00
C TYR A 68 5.36 0.29 2.25
N ARG A 69 4.97 1.33 1.52
CA ARG A 69 5.51 2.70 1.70
C ARG A 69 5.26 3.24 3.09
N PHE A 70 4.08 2.97 3.65
CA PHE A 70 3.76 3.33 5.02
C PHE A 70 4.69 2.64 6.03
N LEU A 71 4.85 1.32 5.92
CA LEU A 71 5.70 0.52 6.81
C LEU A 71 7.16 0.95 6.74
N LEU A 72 7.67 1.28 5.54
CA LEU A 72 9.04 1.81 5.39
C LEU A 72 9.25 3.14 6.13
N ARG A 73 8.25 4.04 6.13
CA ARG A 73 8.30 5.28 6.91
C ARG A 73 8.27 5.01 8.41
N GLN A 74 7.44 4.06 8.87
CA GLN A 74 7.42 3.64 10.27
C GLN A 74 8.77 3.07 10.72
N ALA A 75 9.40 2.26 9.86
CA ALA A 75 10.74 1.72 10.07
C ALA A 75 11.86 2.76 9.93
N LYS A 76 11.54 3.99 9.51
CA LYS A 76 12.50 5.07 9.22
C LYS A 76 13.58 4.67 8.19
N ILE A 77 13.19 3.84 7.22
CA ILE A 77 14.06 3.39 6.12
C ILE A 77 14.02 4.38 4.94
N ILE A 78 12.93 5.16 4.81
CA ILE A 78 12.72 6.18 3.77
C ILE A 78 12.21 7.49 4.36
#